data_AF-A0A812NPQ8-F1
#
_entry.id   AF-A0A812NPQ8-F1
#
_cell.length_a   1.000
_cell.length_b   1.000
_cell.length_c   1.000
_cell.angle_alpha   90.00
_cell.angle_beta   90.00
_cell.angle_gamma   90.00
#
_symmetry.space_group_name_H-M   'P 1'
#
loop_
_entity.id
_entity.type
_entity.pdbx_description
1 polymer ?
#
loop_
_entity_poly.entity_id
_entity_poly.type
_entity_poly.pdbx_seq_one_letter_code
_entity_poly.pdbx_strand_id
1 'polypeptide(L)'
;MRRGWAPRAPKAPAVQKLAEAAEAGHVEEARRIFDSIGGYSHRKPFLWNLVLKAYVKAADPAGAEDWLRQLSAVIRPTGRSFGKMIAAAATLGHIHQAEFFLRAEEQAHLTPDAASYGAVLDACEKAGDPGRTAAWAGRLARVSLAPDV
;
A
#
# COMPACT_ATOMS: atom_id res chain seq x y z
N MET A 1 -22.58 38.65 -10.40
CA MET A 1 -22.47 37.86 -9.16
C MET A 1 -22.07 36.43 -9.49
N ARG A 2 -21.42 35.75 -8.54
CA ARG A 2 -20.49 34.61 -8.65
C ARG A 2 -20.96 33.42 -9.51
N ARG A 3 -20.12 33.00 -10.48
CA ARG A 3 -20.24 31.70 -11.16
C ARG A 3 -20.06 30.59 -10.11
N GLY A 4 -21.08 29.76 -9.92
CA GLY A 4 -21.07 28.63 -9.00
C GLY A 4 -20.01 27.61 -9.40
N TRP A 5 -18.94 27.55 -8.61
CA TRP A 5 -17.97 26.46 -8.63
C TRP A 5 -18.64 25.19 -8.10
N ALA A 6 -18.76 24.16 -8.94
CA ALA A 6 -19.17 22.83 -8.53
C ALA A 6 -17.99 21.86 -8.78
N PRO A 7 -17.48 21.14 -7.76
CA PRO A 7 -16.44 20.15 -7.99
C PRO A 7 -17.05 18.97 -8.75
N ARG A 8 -16.62 18.76 -10.01
CA ARG A 8 -16.98 17.55 -10.77
C ARG A 8 -16.44 16.33 -10.03
N ALA A 9 -17.34 15.51 -9.48
CA ALA A 9 -17.00 14.20 -8.93
C ALA A 9 -16.27 13.36 -10.01
N PRO A 10 -15.33 12.49 -9.65
CA PRO A 10 -14.68 11.67 -10.64
C PRO A 10 -15.71 10.75 -11.29
N LYS A 11 -15.63 10.63 -12.61
CA LYS A 11 -16.46 9.74 -13.40
C LYS A 11 -16.15 8.31 -12.94
N ALA A 12 -17.10 7.62 -12.29
CA ALA A 12 -17.05 6.19 -11.95
C ALA A 12 -16.30 5.29 -12.97
N PRO A 13 -16.42 5.47 -14.31
CA PRO A 13 -15.64 4.71 -15.28
C PRO A 13 -14.10 4.87 -15.18
N ALA A 14 -13.57 5.97 -14.67
CA ALA A 14 -12.11 6.14 -14.51
C ALA A 14 -11.53 5.25 -13.41
N VAL A 15 -12.28 5.06 -12.31
CA VAL A 15 -11.87 4.16 -11.22
C VAL A 15 -11.92 2.71 -11.67
N GLN A 16 -12.94 2.34 -12.45
CA GLN A 16 -13.05 1.01 -13.04
C GLN A 16 -11.88 0.72 -13.98
N LYS A 17 -11.57 1.65 -14.90
CA LYS A 17 -10.42 1.53 -15.80
C LYS A 17 -9.08 1.44 -15.06
N LEU A 18 -8.96 2.16 -13.94
CA LEU A 18 -7.77 2.04 -13.09
C LEU A 18 -7.65 0.62 -12.50
N ALA A 19 -8.76 0.03 -12.05
CA ALA A 19 -8.75 -1.33 -11.54
C ALA A 19 -8.45 -2.37 -12.63
N GLU A 20 -8.94 -2.16 -13.85
CA GLU A 20 -8.62 -2.99 -15.03
C GLU A 20 -7.13 -2.91 -15.36
N ALA A 21 -6.56 -1.70 -15.45
CA ALA A 21 -5.13 -1.49 -15.68
C ALA A 21 -4.27 -2.09 -14.55
N ALA A 22 -4.76 -2.03 -13.31
CA ALA A 22 -4.11 -2.65 -12.17
C ALA A 22 -4.06 -4.17 -12.26
N GLU A 23 -5.11 -4.82 -12.74
CA GLU A 23 -5.08 -6.28 -12.94
C GLU A 23 -4.23 -6.71 -14.14
N ALA A 24 -4.20 -5.89 -15.18
CA ALA A 24 -3.35 -6.13 -16.35
C ALA A 24 -1.86 -5.82 -16.10
N GLY A 25 -1.50 -5.18 -14.98
CA GLY A 25 -0.13 -4.75 -14.70
C GLY A 25 0.34 -3.59 -15.59
N HIS A 26 -0.58 -2.83 -16.20
CA HIS A 26 -0.23 -1.70 -17.06
C HIS A 26 0.08 -0.45 -16.24
N VAL A 27 1.30 -0.39 -15.70
CA VAL A 27 1.77 0.68 -14.80
C VAL A 27 1.53 2.09 -15.36
N GLU A 28 2.01 2.36 -16.58
CA GLU A 28 1.92 3.70 -17.18
C GLU A 28 0.46 4.13 -17.41
N GLU A 29 -0.39 3.18 -17.79
CA GLU A 29 -1.82 3.44 -17.96
C GLU A 29 -2.51 3.70 -16.61
N ALA A 30 -2.20 2.90 -15.59
CA ALA A 30 -2.71 3.08 -14.23
C ALA A 30 -2.34 4.46 -13.67
N ARG A 31 -1.09 4.90 -13.83
CA ARG A 31 -0.63 6.24 -13.39
C ARG A 31 -1.35 7.36 -14.13
N ARG A 32 -1.42 7.27 -15.46
CA ARG A 32 -2.10 8.27 -16.29
C ARG A 32 -3.57 8.41 -15.90
N ILE A 33 -4.26 7.29 -15.62
CA ILE A 33 -5.64 7.31 -15.16
C ILE A 33 -5.72 7.92 -13.75
N PHE A 34 -4.83 7.53 -12.83
CA PHE A 34 -4.77 8.09 -11.49
C PHE A 34 -4.60 9.62 -11.50
N ASP A 35 -3.72 10.15 -12.34
CA ASP A 35 -3.50 11.59 -12.49
C ASP A 35 -4.72 12.28 -13.12
N SER A 36 -5.39 11.60 -14.08
CA SER A 36 -6.61 12.11 -14.71
C SER A 36 -7.81 12.20 -13.76
N ILE A 37 -7.79 11.44 -12.66
CA ILE A 37 -8.80 11.52 -11.57
C ILE A 37 -8.60 12.81 -10.75
N GLY A 38 -7.43 13.48 -10.85
CA GLY A 38 -7.16 14.81 -10.31
C GLY A 38 -7.08 14.86 -8.78
N GLY A 39 -7.22 16.05 -8.17
CA GLY A 39 -7.08 16.24 -6.71
C GLY A 39 -7.95 15.36 -5.80
N TYR A 40 -8.93 14.63 -6.37
CA TYR A 40 -9.71 13.61 -5.67
C TYR A 40 -8.93 12.29 -5.47
N SER A 41 -8.03 11.92 -6.38
CA SER A 41 -7.25 10.67 -6.31
C SER A 41 -6.35 10.63 -5.09
N HIS A 42 -5.64 11.73 -4.86
CA HIS A 42 -4.71 11.93 -3.75
C HIS A 42 -5.36 11.80 -2.36
N ARG A 43 -6.68 12.02 -2.23
CA ARG A 43 -7.41 11.93 -0.96
C ARG A 43 -8.02 10.54 -0.68
N LYS A 44 -7.86 9.58 -1.60
CA LYS A 44 -8.48 8.25 -1.50
C LYS A 44 -7.38 7.16 -1.54
N PRO A 45 -6.97 6.63 -0.37
CA PRO A 45 -5.90 5.62 -0.27
C PRO A 45 -6.09 4.40 -1.19
N PHE A 46 -7.33 3.99 -1.44
CA PHE A 46 -7.59 2.83 -2.29
C PHE A 46 -7.15 3.03 -3.76
N LEU A 47 -7.16 4.26 -4.29
CA LEU A 47 -6.73 4.53 -5.67
C LEU A 47 -5.21 4.39 -5.83
N TRP A 48 -4.46 4.75 -4.79
CA TRP A 48 -3.01 4.52 -4.74
C TRP A 48 -2.69 3.03 -4.69
N ASN A 49 -3.49 2.25 -3.94
CA ASN A 49 -3.35 0.79 -3.88
C ASN A 49 -3.60 0.12 -5.23
N LEU A 50 -4.47 0.68 -6.08
CA LEU A 50 -4.69 0.17 -7.44
C LEU A 50 -3.46 0.40 -8.33
N VAL A 51 -2.86 1.59 -8.30
CA VAL A 51 -1.62 1.84 -9.06
C VAL A 51 -0.49 0.96 -8.55
N LEU A 52 -0.38 0.81 -7.23
CA LEU A 52 0.59 -0.10 -6.63
C LEU A 52 0.38 -1.57 -7.05
N LYS A 53 -0.87 -2.02 -7.12
CA LYS A 53 -1.21 -3.34 -7.63
C LYS A 53 -0.75 -3.52 -9.08
N ALA A 54 -0.85 -2.48 -9.91
CA ALA A 54 -0.32 -2.50 -11.28
C ALA A 54 1.20 -2.77 -11.29
N TYR A 55 1.97 -2.09 -10.44
CA TYR A 55 3.41 -2.33 -10.30
C TYR A 55 3.75 -3.76 -9.84
N VAL A 56 3.00 -4.28 -8.87
CA VAL A 56 3.18 -5.67 -8.41
C VAL A 56 2.89 -6.66 -9.54
N LYS A 57 1.81 -6.46 -10.29
CA LYS A 57 1.45 -7.31 -11.45
C LYS A 57 2.47 -7.21 -12.58
N ALA A 58 3.12 -6.06 -12.74
CA ALA A 58 4.21 -5.84 -13.69
C ALA A 58 5.56 -6.42 -13.23
N ALA A 59 5.64 -6.96 -12.00
CA ALA A 59 6.90 -7.35 -11.36
C ALA A 59 7.96 -6.22 -11.35
N ASP A 60 7.52 -4.98 -11.16
CA ASP A 60 8.37 -3.79 -11.04
C ASP A 60 8.42 -3.30 -9.58
N PRO A 61 9.29 -3.89 -8.75
CA PRO A 61 9.42 -3.49 -7.35
C PRO A 61 10.00 -2.07 -7.23
N ALA A 62 10.95 -1.66 -8.08
CA ALA A 62 11.55 -0.33 -7.99
C ALA A 62 10.50 0.78 -8.21
N GLY A 63 9.63 0.60 -9.22
CA GLY A 63 8.53 1.52 -9.46
C GLY A 63 7.47 1.51 -8.35
N ALA A 64 7.19 0.33 -7.77
CA ALA A 64 6.31 0.22 -6.60
C ALA A 64 6.84 1.02 -5.40
N GLU A 65 8.15 0.94 -5.13
CA GLU A 65 8.81 1.67 -4.05
C GLU A 65 8.74 3.19 -4.26
N ASP A 66 9.06 3.66 -5.47
CA ASP A 66 8.99 5.09 -5.81
C ASP A 66 7.55 5.62 -5.75
N TRP A 67 6.57 4.81 -6.14
CA TRP A 67 5.15 5.17 -6.02
C TRP A 67 4.73 5.30 -4.55
N LEU A 68 5.24 4.43 -3.68
CA LEU A 68 4.96 4.48 -2.25
C LEU A 68 5.63 5.65 -1.55
N ARG A 69 6.82 6.07 -2.02
CA ARG A 69 7.46 7.32 -1.58
C ARG A 69 6.63 8.54 -1.96
N GLN A 70 5.98 8.53 -3.14
CA GLN A 70 5.06 9.60 -3.53
C GLN A 70 3.78 9.60 -2.69
N LEU A 71 3.24 8.41 -2.38
CA LEU A 71 2.10 8.27 -1.48
C LEU A 71 2.39 8.86 -0.10
N SER A 72 3.55 8.55 0.50
CA SER A 72 3.92 9.03 1.84
C SER A 72 4.17 10.55 1.90
N ALA A 73 4.56 11.16 0.77
CA ALA A 73 4.68 12.61 0.65
C ALA A 73 3.32 13.33 0.58
N VAL A 74 2.29 12.67 0.04
CA VAL A 74 0.95 13.26 -0.18
C VAL A 74 -0.02 12.96 0.95
N ILE A 75 0.00 11.73 1.46
CA ILE A 75 -0.74 11.31 2.63
C ILE A 75 0.32 11.08 3.69
N ARG A 76 0.41 11.90 4.75
CA ARG A 76 1.18 11.50 5.94
C ARG A 76 0.56 10.20 6.43
N PRO A 77 1.14 9.02 6.16
CA PRO A 77 0.47 7.80 6.51
C PRO A 77 0.63 7.68 8.03
N THR A 78 -0.48 7.45 8.71
CA THR A 78 -0.45 7.11 10.14
C THR A 78 -0.14 5.62 10.29
N GLY A 79 0.19 5.13 11.48
CA GLY A 79 0.37 3.68 11.68
C GLY A 79 -0.86 2.87 11.25
N ARG A 80 -2.06 3.42 11.48
CA ARG A 80 -3.34 2.85 10.97
C ARG A 80 -3.45 2.80 9.44
N SER A 81 -2.80 3.72 8.73
CA SER A 81 -2.77 3.72 7.27
C SER A 81 -1.84 2.61 6.77
N PHE A 82 -0.67 2.45 7.39
CA PHE A 82 0.27 1.37 7.08
C PHE A 82 -0.32 0.00 7.41
N GLY A 83 -0.88 -0.20 8.60
CA GLY A 83 -1.53 -1.46 8.97
C GLY A 83 -2.60 -1.93 7.97
N LYS A 84 -3.39 -1.00 7.39
CA LYS A 84 -4.36 -1.34 6.32
C LYS A 84 -3.69 -1.77 5.02
N MET A 85 -2.58 -1.14 4.65
CA MET A 85 -1.82 -1.49 3.45
C MET A 85 -1.11 -2.84 3.60
N ILE A 86 -0.55 -3.11 4.78
CA ILE A 86 0.05 -4.40 5.14
C ILE A 86 -1.01 -5.50 5.13
N ALA A 87 -2.16 -5.28 5.79
CA ALA A 87 -3.26 -6.24 5.82
C ALA A 87 -3.80 -6.55 4.41
N ALA A 88 -3.92 -5.54 3.53
CA ALA A 88 -4.36 -5.75 2.15
C ALA A 88 -3.33 -6.54 1.32
N ALA A 89 -2.03 -6.33 1.56
CA ALA A 89 -0.98 -7.14 0.93
C ALA A 89 -1.02 -8.59 1.45
N ALA A 90 -1.30 -8.79 2.74
CA ALA A 90 -1.41 -10.09 3.37
C ALA A 90 -2.59 -10.91 2.87
N THR A 91 -3.77 -10.30 2.70
CA THR A 91 -4.94 -11.01 2.15
C THR A 91 -4.72 -11.51 0.72
N LEU A 92 -3.85 -10.85 -0.03
CA LEU A 92 -3.46 -11.23 -1.39
C LEU A 92 -2.23 -12.16 -1.43
N GLY A 93 -1.62 -12.50 -0.29
CA GLY A 93 -0.40 -13.32 -0.22
C GLY A 93 0.86 -12.63 -0.75
N HIS A 94 0.85 -11.32 -0.90
CA HIS A 94 1.96 -10.55 -1.45
C HIS A 94 2.99 -10.22 -0.37
N ILE A 95 3.83 -11.19 0.01
CA ILE A 95 4.83 -11.05 1.08
C ILE A 95 5.69 -9.80 0.91
N HIS A 96 6.29 -9.62 -0.26
CA HIS A 96 7.20 -8.50 -0.54
C HIS A 96 6.56 -7.13 -0.29
N GLN A 97 5.28 -7.02 -0.63
CA GLN A 97 4.51 -5.80 -0.47
C GLN A 97 4.16 -5.56 1.02
N ALA A 98 3.81 -6.61 1.76
CA ALA A 98 3.55 -6.52 3.20
C ALA A 98 4.82 -6.13 3.98
N GLU A 99 5.95 -6.75 3.67
CA GLU A 99 7.25 -6.43 4.26
C GLU A 99 7.69 -4.99 3.95
N PHE A 100 7.50 -4.55 2.71
CA PHE A 100 7.81 -3.19 2.30
C PHE A 100 7.04 -2.17 3.15
N PHE A 101 5.73 -2.38 3.30
CA PHE A 101 4.89 -1.45 4.04
C PHE A 101 5.25 -1.38 5.53
N LEU A 102 5.58 -2.51 6.14
CA LEU A 102 6.02 -2.53 7.52
C LEU A 102 7.37 -1.80 7.70
N ARG A 103 8.31 -1.96 6.76
CA ARG A 103 9.57 -1.19 6.78
C ARG A 103 9.34 0.30 6.56
N ALA A 104 8.41 0.67 5.68
CA ALA A 104 8.05 2.05 5.43
C ALA A 104 7.39 2.70 6.66
N GLU A 105 6.63 1.93 7.46
CA GLU A 105 6.09 2.37 8.74
C GLU A 105 7.22 2.67 9.75
N GLU A 106 8.19 1.77 9.88
CA GLU A 106 9.37 1.96 10.74
C GLU A 106 10.19 3.19 10.31
N GLN A 107 10.43 3.36 9.01
CA GLN A 107 11.15 4.50 8.44
C GLN A 107 10.42 5.83 8.62
N ALA A 108 9.10 5.80 8.76
CA ALA A 108 8.30 6.98 9.10
C ALA A 108 8.36 7.34 10.59
N HIS A 109 9.24 6.69 11.37
CA HIS A 109 9.33 6.80 12.84
C HIS A 109 8.01 6.46 13.53
N LEU A 110 7.20 5.59 12.92
CA LEU A 110 6.01 5.04 13.52
C LEU A 110 6.36 3.65 14.07
N THR A 111 5.78 3.31 15.21
CA THR A 111 5.93 1.99 15.80
C THR A 111 4.90 1.06 15.14
N PRO A 112 5.31 0.07 14.32
CA PRO A 112 4.38 -0.91 13.80
C PRO A 112 3.76 -1.68 14.96
N ASP A 113 2.45 -1.80 14.96
CA ASP A 113 1.73 -2.53 15.99
C ASP A 113 1.76 -4.05 15.75
N ALA A 114 1.34 -4.81 16.76
CA ALA A 114 1.27 -6.28 16.66
C ALA A 114 0.39 -6.74 15.48
N ALA A 115 -0.60 -5.95 15.07
CA ALA A 115 -1.46 -6.25 13.92
C ALA A 115 -0.69 -6.15 12.59
N SER A 116 0.20 -5.16 12.47
CA SER A 116 1.05 -4.97 11.30
C SER A 116 2.05 -6.11 11.13
N TYR A 117 2.71 -6.53 12.22
CA TYR A 117 3.56 -7.73 12.20
C TYR A 117 2.76 -9.02 11.91
N GLY A 118 1.60 -9.18 12.52
CA GLY A 118 0.71 -10.32 12.29
C GLY A 118 0.26 -10.42 10.83
N ALA A 119 0.00 -9.29 10.18
CA ALA A 119 -0.35 -9.27 8.76
C ALA A 119 0.84 -9.68 7.86
N VAL A 120 2.08 -9.28 8.16
CA VAL A 120 3.26 -9.77 7.41
C VAL A 120 3.44 -11.28 7.59
N LEU A 121 3.21 -11.80 8.80
CA LEU A 121 3.25 -13.25 9.07
C LEU A 121 2.18 -14.02 8.30
N ASP A 122 0.93 -13.55 8.32
CA ASP A 122 -0.17 -14.12 7.53
C ASP A 122 0.14 -14.11 6.03
N ALA A 123 0.77 -13.05 5.53
CA ALA A 123 1.26 -13.00 4.15
C ALA A 123 2.30 -14.11 3.86
N CYS A 124 3.26 -14.31 4.79
CA CYS A 124 4.33 -15.31 4.66
C CYS A 124 3.79 -16.74 4.67
N GLU A 125 2.84 -17.03 5.56
CA GLU A 125 2.16 -18.32 5.63
C GLU A 125 1.37 -18.62 4.36
N LYS A 126 0.62 -17.63 3.84
CA LYS A 126 -0.19 -17.79 2.62
C LYS A 126 0.65 -18.01 1.37
N ALA A 127 1.83 -17.41 1.29
CA ALA A 127 2.73 -17.64 0.16
C ALA A 127 3.66 -18.85 0.36
N GLY A 128 3.52 -19.58 1.48
CA GLY A 128 4.21 -20.86 1.69
C GLY A 128 5.72 -20.72 1.87
N ASP A 129 6.20 -19.60 2.41
CA ASP A 129 7.63 -19.37 2.69
C ASP A 129 7.91 -19.51 4.20
N PRO A 130 8.17 -20.73 4.69
CA PRO A 130 8.42 -20.97 6.11
C PRO A 130 9.70 -20.28 6.61
N GLY A 131 10.67 -20.00 5.72
CA GLY A 131 11.90 -19.29 6.08
C GLY A 131 11.61 -17.85 6.46
N ARG A 132 10.79 -17.17 5.66
CA ARG A 132 10.31 -15.81 5.96
C ARG A 132 9.38 -15.78 7.16
N THR A 133 8.46 -16.75 7.28
CA THR A 133 7.59 -16.85 8.47
C THR A 133 8.42 -16.95 9.75
N ALA A 134 9.42 -17.82 9.79
CA ALA A 134 10.29 -17.96 10.96
C ALA A 134 11.11 -16.69 11.25
N ALA A 135 11.62 -16.03 10.21
CA ALA A 135 12.37 -14.78 10.34
C ALA A 135 11.50 -13.65 10.94
N TRP A 136 10.29 -13.47 10.44
CA TRP A 136 9.35 -12.46 10.94
C TRP A 136 8.81 -12.80 12.33
N ALA A 137 8.58 -14.09 12.63
CA ALA A 137 8.12 -14.52 13.94
C ALA A 137 9.19 -14.26 15.01
N GLY A 138 10.46 -14.54 14.68
CA GLY A 138 11.61 -14.21 15.54
C GLY A 138 11.76 -12.70 15.74
N ARG A 139 11.49 -11.89 14.72
CA ARG A 139 11.51 -10.42 14.84
C ARG A 139 10.38 -9.91 15.73
N LEU A 140 9.15 -10.40 15.56
CA LEU A 140 8.02 -10.05 16.41
C LEU A 140 8.29 -10.41 17.88
N ALA A 141 8.84 -11.59 18.16
CA ALA A 141 9.21 -11.99 19.51
C ALA A 141 10.22 -11.02 20.15
N ARG A 142 11.21 -10.55 19.39
CA ARG A 142 12.19 -9.56 19.86
C ARG A 142 11.58 -8.19 20.14
N VAL A 143 10.69 -7.72 19.27
CA VAL A 143 10.01 -6.43 19.44
C VAL A 143 9.02 -6.49 20.61
N SER A 144 8.29 -7.60 20.76
CA SER A 144 7.32 -7.78 21.84
C SER A 144 7.95 -8.01 23.22
N LEU A 145 9.24 -8.35 23.27
CA LEU A 145 10.03 -8.48 24.49
C LEU A 145 10.84 -7.22 24.83
N ALA A 146 10.91 -6.24 23.93
CA ALA A 146 11.51 -4.94 24.24
C ALA A 146 10.48 -4.15 25.09
N PRO A 147 10.75 -3.87 26.37
CA PRO A 147 9.87 -3.00 27.15
C PRO A 147 9.90 -1.61 26.51
N ASP A 148 8.71 -0.99 26.33
CA ASP A 148 8.60 0.45 26.08
C ASP A 148 9.39 1.18 27.18
N VAL A 149 10.56 1.72 26.83
CA VAL A 149 11.41 2.57 27.69
C VAL A 149 11.00 4.03 27.50
#